data_AF-A0A8H6SVK2-F1
#
_entry.id   AF-A0A8H6SVK2-F1
#
_cell.length_a   1.000
_cell.length_b   1.000
_cell.length_c   1.000
_cell.angle_alpha   90.00
_cell.angle_beta   90.00
_cell.angle_gamma   90.00
#
_symmetry.space_group_name_H-M   'P 1'
#
loop_
_entity.id
_entity.type
_entity.pdbx_description
1 polymer ?
#
loop_
_entity_poly.entity_id
_entity_poly.type
_entity_poly.pdbx_seq_one_letter_code
_entity_poly.pdbx_strand_id
1 'polypeptide(L)'
;MRMMDWHPIGPAAFAASVKRVSRHLDSLLPCFHLRRLLSFHKTHSCSRPTFCPRSERERLDAMSSLIASPLSLRTLLLSLSLSASLAAATNPYVCYANDFVDPAYTVSNANNYASSLSGAQQTIVAWAEELNSHGPWSVTDKPVLAPSGDKHDYMSWAPYSWPDCSSVHNTTALSAAEIRKTCPYVTRDGDVNPDRDIPDDFQSFFNLSDAVLYNTIASTFSTSSASTYQANAVKFIQTWFIDNSTFMNPELTYAQMELGPTGQLGTFTGVLDLRGMVKIVSGILMLRQMKASAWTSDLDNAMVAWAKKYITWLQTASTAKQAAAATNNHGTFYAGQLTALQILVGDNSGANATARGYFGGIFNGQIAANGDQPLEATRTRPYHYRNFNIAGMVTAARLLKYVDPSSNVWNSSSKAPGATIQKAVDFVMTVNPAKDADPGDESYADVVAEIYPNIAAIASTYGDPTGSYVNFLVNSGFPYTDDAFFLWDQPLASGSSSGSGGAASSSVYAAPSATGPRGAAGTATGAAVGYGTAPAGGSSGTAANAGAGSNSNSGSAAAGAGAAQGTSAADSAGSSAQGSGSGGSLGGLSGAARTTARPSASLWWTTVLLFAGLLSWRTL
;
A
#
# COMPACT_ATOMS: atom_id res chain seq x y z
N MET A 1 8.86 62.61 -22.40
CA MET A 1 8.40 63.58 -21.35
C MET A 1 7.29 62.90 -20.56
N ARG A 2 7.24 63.11 -19.23
CA ARG A 2 6.50 62.37 -18.17
C ARG A 2 7.34 61.30 -17.46
N MET A 3 7.70 61.63 -16.21
CA MET A 3 8.14 60.69 -15.19
C MET A 3 6.91 59.97 -14.61
N MET A 4 7.13 58.81 -13.98
CA MET A 4 6.19 58.21 -13.04
C MET A 4 6.99 57.81 -11.80
N ASP A 5 6.66 58.41 -10.68
CA ASP A 5 7.43 58.30 -9.44
C ASP A 5 7.25 56.92 -8.78
N TRP A 6 8.35 56.36 -8.28
CA TRP A 6 8.34 55.17 -7.44
C TRP A 6 8.40 55.58 -5.96
N HIS A 7 7.31 55.37 -5.23
CA HIS A 7 7.31 55.53 -3.78
C HIS A 7 8.04 54.35 -3.08
N PRO A 8 8.79 54.61 -1.99
CA PRO A 8 9.44 53.56 -1.21
C PRO A 8 8.41 52.72 -0.45
N ILE A 9 8.57 51.40 -0.48
CA ILE A 9 7.70 50.45 0.21
C ILE A 9 7.97 50.50 1.73
N GLY A 10 6.98 50.95 2.50
CA GLY A 10 7.10 51.09 3.95
C GLY A 10 7.27 49.76 4.70
N PRO A 11 7.85 49.77 5.93
CA PRO A 11 8.25 48.56 6.66
C PRO A 11 7.09 47.60 6.99
N ALA A 12 5.86 48.10 7.09
CA ALA A 12 4.67 47.25 7.27
C ALA A 12 4.42 46.30 6.08
N ALA A 13 4.67 46.76 4.84
CA ALA A 13 4.53 45.93 3.65
C ALA A 13 5.69 44.93 3.50
N PHE A 14 6.91 45.32 3.90
CA PHE A 14 8.03 44.39 4.02
C PHE A 14 7.73 43.26 5.03
N ALA A 15 7.23 43.61 6.22
CA ALA A 15 6.81 42.64 7.23
C ALA A 15 5.65 41.73 6.76
N ALA A 16 4.72 42.26 5.96
CA ALA A 16 3.65 41.46 5.34
C ALA A 16 4.19 40.44 4.30
N SER A 17 5.19 40.84 3.50
CA SER A 17 5.88 39.96 2.56
C SER A 17 6.69 38.87 3.27
N VAL A 18 7.44 39.21 4.33
CA VAL A 18 8.15 38.22 5.17
C VAL A 18 7.16 37.24 5.82
N LYS A 19 6.00 37.72 6.32
CA LYS A 19 4.89 36.86 6.80
C LYS A 19 4.17 36.07 5.70
N ARG A 20 4.44 36.32 4.42
CA ARG A 20 3.93 35.51 3.30
C ARG A 20 4.95 34.44 2.91
N VAL A 21 6.23 34.81 2.78
CA VAL A 21 7.34 33.87 2.52
C VAL A 21 7.50 32.85 3.64
N SER A 22 7.44 33.26 4.92
CA SER A 22 7.51 32.33 6.06
C SER A 22 6.43 31.25 5.98
N ARG A 23 5.18 31.63 5.68
CA ARG A 23 4.06 30.68 5.55
C ARG A 23 4.19 29.74 4.34
N HIS A 24 4.93 30.14 3.31
CA HIS A 24 5.23 29.30 2.15
C HIS A 24 6.38 28.31 2.44
N LEU A 25 7.34 28.68 3.30
CA LEU A 25 8.37 27.77 3.80
C LEU A 25 7.82 26.79 4.85
N ASP A 26 6.94 27.25 5.75
CA ASP A 26 6.25 26.41 6.74
C ASP A 26 5.37 25.31 6.08
N SER A 27 4.99 25.48 4.80
CA SER A 27 4.25 24.50 3.98
C SER A 27 5.13 23.61 3.08
N LEU A 28 6.46 23.76 3.09
CA LEU A 28 7.40 23.00 2.24
C LEU A 28 8.36 22.11 3.04
N LEU A 29 8.04 21.81 4.31
CA LEU A 29 8.92 21.10 5.25
C LEU A 29 8.18 19.95 5.96
N PRO A 30 8.10 18.75 5.36
CA PRO A 30 7.44 17.57 5.93
C PRO A 30 8.34 16.87 6.97
N CYS A 31 8.78 17.59 8.02
CA CYS A 31 9.67 17.05 9.05
C CYS A 31 9.30 17.53 10.45
N PHE A 32 8.64 16.64 11.20
CA PHE A 32 8.08 16.88 12.55
C PHE A 32 9.12 17.43 13.55
N HIS A 33 10.37 16.97 13.46
CA HIS A 33 11.48 17.40 14.33
C HIS A 33 11.89 18.86 14.11
N LEU A 34 11.82 19.38 12.88
CA LEU A 34 12.28 20.75 12.59
C LEU A 34 11.34 21.81 13.17
N ARG A 35 10.02 21.54 13.18
CA ARG A 35 9.01 22.39 13.82
C ARG A 35 9.23 22.52 15.33
N ARG A 36 9.69 21.45 16.02
CA ARG A 36 10.07 21.53 17.46
C ARG A 36 11.26 22.46 17.68
N LEU A 37 12.33 22.33 16.90
CA LEU A 37 13.53 23.19 17.01
C LEU A 37 13.23 24.67 16.75
N LEU A 38 12.46 24.98 15.71
CA LEU A 38 12.04 26.35 15.39
C LEU A 38 11.10 26.95 16.42
N SER A 39 10.27 26.14 17.09
CA SER A 39 9.46 26.57 18.23
C SER A 39 10.33 26.91 19.45
N PHE A 40 11.36 26.10 19.73
CA PHE A 40 12.29 26.30 20.84
C PHE A 40 13.13 27.60 20.74
N HIS A 41 13.36 28.11 19.52
CA HIS A 41 13.99 29.42 19.32
C HIS A 41 13.02 30.61 19.36
N LYS A 42 11.71 30.41 19.13
CA LYS A 42 10.70 31.49 19.18
C LYS A 42 10.37 31.95 20.61
N THR A 43 10.79 31.22 21.65
CA THR A 43 10.45 31.50 23.06
C THR A 43 11.60 32.06 23.90
N HIS A 44 12.78 32.32 23.33
CA HIS A 44 13.94 32.88 24.05
C HIS A 44 14.44 34.20 23.41
N SER A 45 13.72 35.28 23.69
CA SER A 45 14.19 36.66 23.44
C SER A 45 15.47 36.94 24.25
N CYS A 46 16.61 36.94 23.57
CA CYS A 46 17.93 37.08 24.21
C CYS A 46 18.23 38.55 24.60
N SER A 47 17.54 39.03 25.63
CA SER A 47 17.47 40.44 26.01
C SER A 47 18.63 40.94 26.88
N ARG A 48 19.90 40.79 26.42
CA ARG A 48 21.06 41.63 26.83
C ARG A 48 22.33 41.35 26.01
N PRO A 49 23.19 42.35 25.73
CA PRO A 49 24.38 42.17 24.90
C PRO A 49 25.66 41.95 25.73
N THR A 50 26.24 40.74 25.70
CA THR A 50 27.68 40.50 25.97
C THR A 50 28.04 39.08 25.52
N PHE A 51 29.33 38.84 25.20
CA PHE A 51 29.89 37.56 24.71
C PHE A 51 29.31 36.99 23.39
N CYS A 52 29.89 37.45 22.28
CA CYS A 52 30.05 36.65 21.05
C CYS A 52 31.50 36.85 20.56
N PRO A 53 32.32 35.79 20.45
CA PRO A 53 33.74 35.88 20.09
C PRO A 53 34.02 36.63 18.79
N ARG A 54 35.16 37.34 18.76
CA ARG A 54 35.59 38.16 17.61
C ARG A 54 35.69 37.34 16.31
N SER A 55 36.13 36.09 16.41
CA SER A 55 36.28 35.13 15.33
C SER A 55 34.97 34.65 14.68
N GLU A 56 33.82 34.78 15.34
CA GLU A 56 32.52 34.49 14.72
C GLU A 56 32.00 35.67 13.90
N ARG A 57 32.28 36.89 14.39
CA ARG A 57 31.96 38.14 13.70
C ARG A 57 32.71 38.25 12.37
N GLU A 58 34.03 38.02 12.40
CA GLU A 58 34.88 38.01 11.21
C GLU A 58 34.47 36.92 10.20
N ARG A 59 33.86 35.80 10.64
CA ARG A 59 33.27 34.78 9.76
C ARG A 59 31.93 35.23 9.14
N LEU A 60 31.06 35.89 9.92
CA LEU A 60 29.80 36.45 9.42
C LEU A 60 30.03 37.60 8.43
N ASP A 61 31.02 38.45 8.68
CA ASP A 61 31.43 39.52 7.76
C ASP A 61 32.01 38.95 6.45
N ALA A 62 32.83 37.89 6.53
CA ALA A 62 33.33 37.18 5.35
C ALA A 62 32.19 36.54 4.52
N MET A 63 31.22 35.86 5.16
CA MET A 63 30.05 35.32 4.48
C MET A 63 29.16 36.41 3.86
N SER A 64 29.04 37.57 4.52
CA SER A 64 28.31 38.72 3.99
C SER A 64 28.98 39.31 2.74
N SER A 65 30.32 39.30 2.67
CA SER A 65 31.06 39.81 1.51
C SER A 65 30.81 39.01 0.21
N LEU A 66 30.65 37.68 0.32
CA LEU A 66 30.30 36.79 -0.79
C LEU A 66 28.89 37.05 -1.36
N ILE A 67 27.98 37.54 -0.50
CA ILE A 67 26.60 37.88 -0.86
C ILE A 67 26.49 39.31 -1.41
N ALA A 68 27.43 40.20 -1.07
CA ALA A 68 27.39 41.63 -1.41
C ALA A 68 27.68 41.96 -2.89
N SER A 69 28.15 41.00 -3.70
CA SER A 69 28.36 41.20 -5.14
C SER A 69 27.06 41.00 -5.92
N PRO A 70 26.54 42.00 -6.66
CA PRO A 70 25.27 41.87 -7.40
C PRO A 70 25.35 40.88 -8.58
N LEU A 71 26.55 40.42 -8.96
CA LEU A 71 26.74 39.28 -9.85
C LEU A 71 26.52 37.94 -9.13
N SER A 72 27.18 37.68 -7.99
CA SER A 72 27.11 36.37 -7.32
C SER A 72 25.69 36.03 -6.89
N LEU A 73 24.97 36.99 -6.30
CA LEU A 73 23.59 36.78 -5.89
C LEU A 73 22.64 36.56 -7.08
N ARG A 74 22.90 37.21 -8.24
CA ARG A 74 22.13 36.97 -9.46
C ARG A 74 22.43 35.60 -10.07
N THR A 75 23.69 35.19 -10.16
CA THR A 75 24.05 33.85 -10.67
C THR A 75 23.51 32.75 -9.76
N LEU A 76 23.57 32.94 -8.43
CA LEU A 76 23.00 32.00 -7.46
C LEU A 76 21.48 31.92 -7.61
N LEU A 77 20.77 33.06 -7.66
CA LEU A 77 19.32 33.08 -7.86
C LEU A 77 18.90 32.50 -9.21
N LEU A 78 19.62 32.77 -10.30
CA LEU A 78 19.36 32.14 -11.59
C LEU A 78 19.60 30.63 -11.53
N SER A 79 20.66 30.16 -10.86
CA SER A 79 20.92 28.72 -10.71
C SER A 79 19.84 28.03 -9.89
N LEU A 80 19.39 28.61 -8.77
CA LEU A 80 18.25 28.06 -8.02
C LEU A 80 16.94 28.12 -8.81
N SER A 81 16.65 29.20 -9.55
CA SER A 81 15.42 29.27 -10.35
C SER A 81 15.44 28.28 -11.51
N LEU A 82 16.60 28.05 -12.14
CA LEU A 82 16.72 27.11 -13.26
C LEU A 82 16.68 25.65 -12.77
N SER A 83 17.32 25.33 -11.63
CA SER A 83 17.20 24.02 -10.99
C SER A 83 15.78 23.73 -10.50
N ALA A 84 15.08 24.73 -9.95
CA ALA A 84 13.69 24.61 -9.52
C ALA A 84 12.68 24.56 -10.69
N SER A 85 13.11 24.82 -11.93
CA SER A 85 12.25 24.78 -13.12
C SER A 85 12.22 23.42 -13.84
N LEU A 86 13.02 22.44 -13.41
CA LEU A 86 13.10 21.11 -14.03
C LEU A 86 12.88 19.93 -13.06
N ALA A 87 12.60 20.19 -11.78
CA ALA A 87 11.99 19.17 -10.93
C ALA A 87 10.55 18.94 -11.40
N ALA A 88 10.24 17.76 -11.94
CA ALA A 88 8.87 17.36 -12.21
C ALA A 88 8.07 17.32 -10.91
N ALA A 89 6.78 17.67 -10.97
CA ALA A 89 5.89 17.57 -9.82
C ALA A 89 5.44 16.11 -9.63
N THR A 90 6.31 15.30 -9.01
CA THR A 90 5.98 13.93 -8.63
C THR A 90 5.11 13.90 -7.38
N ASN A 91 4.14 13.00 -7.32
CA ASN A 91 3.33 12.80 -6.11
C ASN A 91 4.19 12.20 -4.98
N PRO A 92 3.88 12.51 -3.70
CA PRO A 92 4.57 11.88 -2.56
C PRO A 92 4.31 10.37 -2.54
N TYR A 93 5.22 9.59 -1.94
CA TYR A 93 5.07 8.14 -1.85
C TYR A 93 3.78 7.72 -1.12
N VAL A 94 2.98 6.87 -1.77
CA VAL A 94 1.77 6.26 -1.20
C VAL A 94 1.84 4.74 -1.31
N CYS A 95 1.84 4.05 -0.16
CA CYS A 95 1.74 2.59 -0.10
C CYS A 95 0.30 2.13 -0.39
N TYR A 96 -0.06 1.91 -1.66
CA TYR A 96 -1.38 1.38 -2.03
C TYR A 96 -1.67 0.04 -1.34
N ALA A 97 -2.94 -0.19 -0.96
CA ALA A 97 -3.38 -1.32 -0.16
C ALA A 97 -2.89 -2.69 -0.67
N ASN A 98 -3.03 -2.94 -1.97
CA ASN A 98 -2.35 -3.99 -2.75
C ASN A 98 -2.58 -3.74 -4.25
N ASP A 99 -1.70 -4.26 -5.10
CA ASP A 99 -1.87 -4.24 -6.56
C ASP A 99 -1.31 -5.51 -7.21
N PHE A 100 -1.97 -5.97 -8.27
CA PHE A 100 -1.34 -6.78 -9.32
C PHE A 100 -1.20 -5.95 -10.58
N VAL A 101 0.00 -5.93 -11.18
CA VAL A 101 0.29 -5.24 -12.43
C VAL A 101 0.76 -6.27 -13.46
N ASP A 102 0.09 -6.33 -14.60
CA ASP A 102 0.35 -7.37 -15.60
C ASP A 102 1.77 -7.21 -16.22
N PRO A 103 2.63 -8.24 -16.18
CA PRO A 103 3.94 -8.20 -16.81
C PRO A 103 3.86 -8.04 -18.34
N ALA A 104 2.80 -8.54 -18.98
CA ALA A 104 2.58 -8.36 -20.42
C ALA A 104 2.21 -6.91 -20.76
N TYR A 105 1.44 -6.22 -19.91
CA TYR A 105 1.16 -4.79 -20.11
C TYR A 105 2.45 -3.96 -20.01
N THR A 106 3.21 -4.13 -18.95
CA THR A 106 4.40 -3.32 -18.66
C THR A 106 5.56 -3.59 -19.63
N VAL A 107 5.88 -4.86 -19.91
CA VAL A 107 7.01 -5.20 -20.77
C VAL A 107 6.70 -4.96 -22.26
N SER A 108 5.45 -5.08 -22.70
CA SER A 108 5.10 -4.76 -24.10
C SER A 108 5.09 -3.27 -24.41
N ASN A 109 4.85 -2.42 -23.40
CA ASN A 109 4.92 -0.95 -23.53
C ASN A 109 6.31 -0.38 -23.19
N ALA A 110 7.32 -1.23 -22.94
CA ALA A 110 8.66 -0.80 -22.53
C ALA A 110 9.25 0.23 -23.53
N ASN A 111 9.64 1.40 -23.02
CA ASN A 111 10.10 2.58 -23.76
C ASN A 111 9.11 3.15 -24.81
N ASN A 112 7.85 2.69 -24.83
CA ASN A 112 6.82 3.03 -25.83
C ASN A 112 5.48 3.48 -25.21
N TYR A 113 5.46 3.80 -23.92
CA TYR A 113 4.30 4.37 -23.23
C TYR A 113 3.81 5.67 -23.89
N ALA A 114 2.50 5.90 -23.86
CA ALA A 114 1.91 7.15 -24.35
C ALA A 114 2.40 8.35 -23.52
N SER A 115 2.67 9.49 -24.17
CA SER A 115 3.23 10.68 -23.52
C SER A 115 2.34 11.27 -22.42
N SER A 116 1.05 10.92 -22.38
CA SER A 116 0.13 11.26 -21.30
C SER A 116 0.42 10.54 -19.97
N LEU A 117 1.28 9.52 -19.97
CA LEU A 117 1.66 8.74 -18.80
C LEU A 117 2.97 9.24 -18.15
N SER A 118 3.58 10.30 -18.69
CA SER A 118 4.92 10.73 -18.26
C SER A 118 4.99 11.22 -16.81
N GLY A 119 3.90 11.76 -16.26
CA GLY A 119 3.80 12.12 -14.84
C GLY A 119 3.87 10.87 -13.95
N ALA A 120 2.98 9.89 -14.20
CA ALA A 120 3.00 8.60 -13.50
C ALA A 120 4.37 7.89 -13.61
N GLN A 121 5.01 7.93 -14.78
CA GLN A 121 6.37 7.40 -14.97
C GLN A 121 7.42 8.09 -14.08
N GLN A 122 7.34 9.42 -13.95
CA GLN A 122 8.24 10.22 -13.11
C GLN A 122 8.02 9.96 -11.62
N THR A 123 6.75 9.86 -11.18
CA THR A 123 6.38 9.50 -9.81
C THR A 123 6.86 8.09 -9.44
N ILE A 124 6.68 7.10 -10.32
CA ILE A 124 7.19 5.73 -10.08
C ILE A 124 8.72 5.69 -9.97
N VAL A 125 9.44 6.51 -10.76
CA VAL A 125 10.90 6.68 -10.61
C VAL A 125 11.24 7.32 -9.26
N ALA A 126 10.57 8.39 -8.85
CA ALA A 126 10.81 9.04 -7.56
C ALA A 126 10.55 8.10 -6.38
N TRP A 127 9.46 7.31 -6.39
CA TRP A 127 9.16 6.34 -5.35
C TRP A 127 10.17 5.19 -5.33
N ALA A 128 10.61 4.72 -6.50
CA ALA A 128 11.70 3.73 -6.59
C ALA A 128 13.01 4.29 -6.00
N GLU A 129 13.41 5.52 -6.34
CA GLU A 129 14.62 6.16 -5.81
C GLU A 129 14.53 6.44 -4.30
N GLU A 130 13.37 6.87 -3.80
CA GLU A 130 13.11 7.07 -2.36
C GLU A 130 13.24 5.76 -1.57
N LEU A 131 12.58 4.70 -2.02
CA LEU A 131 12.66 3.38 -1.40
C LEU A 131 14.08 2.77 -1.52
N ASN A 132 14.78 3.00 -2.63
CA ASN A 132 16.18 2.60 -2.83
C ASN A 132 17.14 3.27 -1.84
N SER A 133 16.79 4.42 -1.26
CA SER A 133 17.60 5.10 -0.24
C SER A 133 17.41 4.54 1.18
N HIS A 134 16.34 3.77 1.41
CA HIS A 134 15.95 3.25 2.73
C HIS A 134 16.22 1.74 2.91
N GLY A 135 16.28 0.96 1.82
CA GLY A 135 16.50 -0.48 1.86
C GLY A 135 17.97 -0.94 1.70
N PRO A 136 18.25 -2.26 1.75
CA PRO A 136 17.27 -3.34 1.87
C PRO A 136 16.81 -3.55 3.31
N TRP A 137 15.65 -4.17 3.46
CA TRP A 137 15.09 -4.54 4.75
C TRP A 137 15.18 -6.06 4.98
N SER A 138 15.19 -6.49 6.24
CA SER A 138 15.15 -7.89 6.66
C SER A 138 14.33 -8.05 7.93
N VAL A 139 13.62 -9.18 8.07
CA VAL A 139 13.04 -9.59 9.36
C VAL A 139 14.10 -9.75 10.47
N THR A 140 15.38 -9.84 10.14
CA THR A 140 16.45 -9.97 11.14
C THR A 140 16.90 -8.62 11.73
N ASP A 141 16.46 -7.50 11.17
CA ASP A 141 16.80 -6.14 11.63
C ASP A 141 16.05 -5.75 12.93
N LYS A 142 14.90 -6.38 13.19
CA LYS A 142 14.03 -6.00 14.32
C LYS A 142 14.71 -6.05 15.69
N PRO A 143 14.39 -5.12 16.61
CA PRO A 143 15.02 -5.00 17.93
C PRO A 143 14.48 -6.02 18.96
N VAL A 144 13.42 -6.77 18.63
CA VAL A 144 12.72 -7.71 19.50
C VAL A 144 12.56 -9.06 18.79
N LEU A 145 12.77 -10.17 19.51
CA LEU A 145 12.66 -11.52 18.93
C LEU A 145 11.23 -12.06 19.05
N ALA A 146 10.87 -12.96 18.13
CA ALA A 146 9.69 -13.80 18.30
C ALA A 146 9.84 -14.73 19.52
N PRO A 147 8.75 -15.22 20.13
CA PRO A 147 8.78 -16.18 21.24
C PRO A 147 9.56 -17.48 21.00
N SER A 148 9.83 -17.85 19.74
CA SER A 148 10.74 -18.94 19.36
C SER A 148 12.20 -18.68 19.73
N GLY A 149 12.61 -17.41 19.83
CA GLY A 149 14.01 -16.97 19.89
C GLY A 149 14.70 -16.85 18.52
N ASP A 150 14.02 -17.17 17.41
CA ASP A 150 14.57 -16.97 16.07
C ASP A 150 14.42 -15.50 15.61
N LYS A 151 15.40 -15.03 14.83
CA LYS A 151 15.35 -13.75 14.11
C LYS A 151 14.68 -13.88 12.74
N HIS A 152 14.74 -15.07 12.13
CA HIS A 152 14.17 -15.34 10.81
C HIS A 152 12.64 -15.46 10.84
N ASP A 153 12.04 -15.68 12.00
CA ASP A 153 10.59 -15.62 12.17
C ASP A 153 10.06 -14.20 12.01
N TYR A 154 9.09 -14.02 11.10
CA TYR A 154 8.34 -12.78 10.95
C TYR A 154 7.50 -12.51 12.21
N MET A 155 7.61 -11.30 12.78
CA MET A 155 6.80 -10.86 13.92
C MET A 155 6.26 -9.44 13.72
N SER A 156 4.96 -9.28 13.94
CA SER A 156 4.30 -7.99 14.08
C SER A 156 3.31 -8.06 15.25
N TRP A 157 2.95 -6.92 15.84
CA TRP A 157 1.97 -6.86 16.94
C TRP A 157 0.64 -6.28 16.45
N ALA A 158 -0.46 -6.76 17.02
CA ALA A 158 -1.81 -6.47 16.54
C ALA A 158 -2.13 -4.96 16.67
N PRO A 159 -2.49 -4.26 15.57
CA PRO A 159 -2.52 -2.78 15.53
C PRO A 159 -3.51 -2.15 16.52
N TYR A 160 -4.60 -2.84 16.82
CA TYR A 160 -5.69 -2.36 17.68
C TYR A 160 -5.68 -2.96 19.08
N SER A 161 -4.61 -3.67 19.45
CA SER A 161 -4.49 -4.37 20.72
C SER A 161 -3.81 -3.47 21.76
N TRP A 162 -4.55 -3.05 22.79
CA TRP A 162 -4.08 -2.11 23.82
C TRP A 162 -4.01 -2.76 25.22
N PRO A 163 -3.02 -2.41 26.05
CA PRO A 163 -2.97 -2.91 27.42
C PRO A 163 -4.13 -2.38 28.28
N ASP A 164 -4.76 -3.28 29.02
CA ASP A 164 -5.62 -2.97 30.16
C ASP A 164 -4.97 -3.49 31.45
N CYS A 165 -4.33 -2.58 32.18
CA CYS A 165 -3.68 -2.89 33.45
C CYS A 165 -4.63 -2.77 34.66
N SER A 166 -5.93 -2.54 34.48
CA SER A 166 -6.89 -2.29 35.59
C SER A 166 -7.00 -3.46 36.59
N SER A 167 -6.76 -4.68 36.13
CA SER A 167 -6.76 -5.91 36.93
C SER A 167 -5.38 -6.27 37.51
N VAL A 168 -4.31 -5.53 37.18
CA VAL A 168 -2.94 -5.83 37.61
C VAL A 168 -2.64 -5.12 38.93
N HIS A 169 -2.76 -5.86 40.04
CA HIS A 169 -2.53 -5.36 41.40
C HIS A 169 -1.04 -5.14 41.76
N ASN A 170 -0.34 -4.26 41.02
CA ASN A 170 1.02 -3.82 41.38
C ASN A 170 0.98 -2.64 42.38
N THR A 171 1.90 -2.63 43.35
CA THR A 171 2.13 -1.52 44.29
C THR A 171 3.04 -0.42 43.74
N THR A 172 3.54 -0.57 42.51
CA THR A 172 4.40 0.37 41.80
C THR A 172 3.92 0.59 40.36
N ALA A 173 4.38 1.65 39.70
CA ALA A 173 4.13 1.86 38.28
C ALA A 173 4.97 0.88 37.44
N LEU A 174 4.32 0.14 36.55
CA LEU A 174 4.97 -0.77 35.59
C LEU A 174 5.73 0.02 34.52
N SER A 175 6.91 -0.47 34.13
CA SER A 175 7.57 0.00 32.90
C SER A 175 6.86 -0.53 31.64
N ALA A 176 7.09 0.10 30.48
CA ALA A 176 6.47 -0.33 29.22
C ALA A 176 6.77 -1.79 28.85
N ALA A 177 7.96 -2.29 29.20
CA ALA A 177 8.34 -3.69 28.99
C ALA A 177 7.60 -4.66 29.93
N GLU A 178 7.25 -4.22 31.14
CA GLU A 178 6.41 -5.01 32.05
C GLU A 178 4.94 -4.96 31.61
N ILE A 179 4.42 -3.78 31.23
CA ILE A 179 3.05 -3.61 30.70
C ILE A 179 2.77 -4.60 29.57
N ARG A 180 3.66 -4.68 28.56
CA ARG A 180 3.59 -5.61 27.42
C ARG A 180 3.59 -7.09 27.80
N LYS A 181 3.93 -7.45 29.04
CA LYS A 181 4.03 -8.83 29.54
C LYS A 181 3.00 -9.17 30.63
N THR A 182 2.63 -8.21 31.49
CA THR A 182 1.80 -8.47 32.67
C THR A 182 0.35 -8.04 32.50
N CYS A 183 0.07 -7.00 31.72
CA CYS A 183 -1.29 -6.53 31.53
C CYS A 183 -1.99 -7.39 30.46
N PRO A 184 -3.25 -7.83 30.68
CA PRO A 184 -4.12 -8.25 29.59
C PRO A 184 -4.21 -7.18 28.50
N TYR A 185 -4.46 -7.60 27.27
CA TYR A 185 -4.68 -6.70 26.14
C TYR A 185 -6.15 -6.78 25.66
N VAL A 186 -6.67 -5.67 25.16
CA VAL A 186 -8.06 -5.52 24.68
C VAL A 186 -8.10 -4.81 23.34
N THR A 187 -8.99 -5.24 22.45
CA THR A 187 -9.12 -4.69 21.10
C THR A 187 -9.93 -3.39 21.10
N ARG A 188 -9.38 -2.35 20.46
CA ARG A 188 -10.03 -1.06 20.24
C ARG A 188 -10.01 -0.73 18.75
N ASP A 189 -11.08 -1.08 18.05
CA ASP A 189 -11.10 -1.01 16.58
C ASP A 189 -10.76 0.40 16.06
N GLY A 190 -9.76 0.52 15.18
CA GLY A 190 -9.29 1.81 14.63
C GLY A 190 -8.36 2.63 15.53
N ASP A 191 -8.31 2.39 16.84
CA ASP A 191 -7.38 3.07 17.78
C ASP A 191 -6.01 2.38 17.68
N VAL A 192 -5.05 2.99 16.98
CA VAL A 192 -3.76 2.34 16.65
C VAL A 192 -2.79 2.43 17.83
N ASN A 193 -2.40 1.28 18.39
CA ASN A 193 -1.37 1.21 19.43
C ASN A 193 0.04 1.36 18.81
N PRO A 194 0.80 2.44 19.12
CA PRO A 194 2.12 2.69 18.52
C PRO A 194 3.22 1.70 18.97
N ASP A 195 2.97 0.84 19.96
CA ASP A 195 3.87 -0.29 20.23
C ASP A 195 3.99 -1.23 19.00
N ARG A 196 3.01 -1.24 18.08
CA ARG A 196 3.01 -2.09 16.88
C ARG A 196 4.22 -1.89 15.97
N ASP A 197 4.83 -0.71 16.02
CA ASP A 197 5.96 -0.30 15.17
C ASP A 197 7.32 -0.65 15.81
N ILE A 198 7.32 -1.37 16.94
CA ILE A 198 8.56 -1.82 17.62
C ILE A 198 9.19 -3.05 16.94
N PRO A 199 8.44 -4.06 16.45
CA PRO A 199 9.01 -5.12 15.60
C PRO A 199 9.33 -4.64 14.18
N ASP A 200 8.51 -3.75 13.61
CA ASP A 200 8.62 -3.13 12.28
C ASP A 200 8.77 -4.05 11.03
N ASP A 201 8.75 -5.39 11.18
CA ASP A 201 8.69 -6.33 10.04
C ASP A 201 7.50 -6.00 9.10
N PHE A 202 6.41 -5.45 9.64
CA PHE A 202 5.25 -4.96 8.87
C PHE A 202 5.65 -3.88 7.87
N GLN A 203 6.17 -2.73 8.33
CA GLN A 203 6.47 -1.62 7.43
C GLN A 203 7.64 -1.96 6.51
N SER A 204 8.62 -2.68 7.04
CA SER A 204 9.74 -3.25 6.28
C SER A 204 9.26 -4.14 5.12
N PHE A 205 8.23 -4.98 5.33
CA PHE A 205 7.65 -5.80 4.27
C PHE A 205 6.88 -4.97 3.22
N PHE A 206 6.15 -3.92 3.62
CA PHE A 206 5.48 -3.04 2.65
C PHE A 206 6.47 -2.23 1.82
N ASN A 207 7.48 -1.65 2.46
CA ASN A 207 8.55 -0.94 1.77
C ASN A 207 9.27 -1.85 0.77
N LEU A 208 9.56 -3.11 1.15
CA LEU A 208 10.05 -4.17 0.26
C LEU A 208 9.10 -4.42 -0.92
N SER A 209 7.81 -4.65 -0.67
CA SER A 209 6.86 -5.03 -1.73
C SER A 209 6.69 -3.95 -2.78
N ASP A 210 6.73 -2.71 -2.32
CA ASP A 210 6.59 -1.51 -3.12
C ASP A 210 7.89 -1.20 -3.84
N ALA A 211 9.05 -1.35 -3.19
CA ALA A 211 10.35 -1.18 -3.82
C ALA A 211 10.55 -2.14 -4.97
N VAL A 212 10.16 -3.42 -4.82
CA VAL A 212 10.23 -4.42 -5.90
C VAL A 212 9.34 -4.02 -7.08
N LEU A 213 8.09 -3.60 -6.83
CA LEU A 213 7.16 -3.19 -7.89
C LEU A 213 7.65 -1.93 -8.62
N TYR A 214 7.97 -0.85 -7.90
CA TYR A 214 8.32 0.42 -8.51
C TYR A 214 9.68 0.38 -9.21
N ASN A 215 10.67 -0.36 -8.68
CA ASN A 215 11.93 -0.59 -9.41
C ASN A 215 11.71 -1.41 -10.69
N THR A 216 10.95 -2.52 -10.64
CA THR A 216 10.74 -3.35 -11.85
C THR A 216 9.97 -2.61 -12.93
N ILE A 217 8.95 -1.83 -12.57
CA ILE A 217 8.22 -0.94 -13.49
C ILE A 217 9.12 0.19 -14.01
N ALA A 218 9.86 0.90 -13.16
CA ALA A 218 10.77 1.98 -13.60
C ALA A 218 11.82 1.49 -14.63
N SER A 219 12.22 0.22 -14.55
CA SER A 219 13.17 -0.37 -15.50
C SER A 219 12.62 -0.53 -16.93
N THR A 220 11.31 -0.52 -17.15
CA THR A 220 10.74 -0.68 -18.51
C THR A 220 10.85 0.58 -19.35
N PHE A 221 11.08 1.75 -18.75
CA PHE A 221 11.20 3.03 -19.46
C PHE A 221 12.44 3.86 -19.11
N SER A 222 13.16 3.52 -18.03
CA SER A 222 14.42 4.19 -17.65
C SER A 222 15.63 3.57 -18.37
N THR A 223 15.69 3.67 -19.71
CA THR A 223 16.57 2.84 -20.57
C THR A 223 18.05 2.79 -20.14
N SER A 224 18.62 3.92 -19.71
CA SER A 224 20.02 4.03 -19.26
C SER A 224 20.31 3.40 -17.89
N SER A 225 19.26 3.21 -17.08
CA SER A 225 19.34 2.82 -15.67
C SER A 225 18.57 1.52 -15.39
N ALA A 226 17.99 0.88 -16.42
CA ALA A 226 17.11 -0.28 -16.29
C ALA A 226 17.77 -1.45 -15.54
N SER A 227 19.05 -1.72 -15.81
CA SER A 227 19.82 -2.73 -15.08
C SER A 227 20.03 -2.41 -13.60
N THR A 228 20.19 -1.13 -13.25
CA THR A 228 20.28 -0.66 -11.85
C THR A 228 18.97 -0.89 -11.10
N TYR A 229 17.84 -0.48 -11.70
CA TYR A 229 16.51 -0.71 -11.15
C TYR A 229 16.22 -2.21 -10.99
N GLN A 230 16.53 -3.03 -12.01
CA GLN A 230 16.39 -4.49 -11.91
C GLN A 230 17.27 -5.08 -10.80
N ALA A 231 18.55 -4.66 -10.69
CA ALA A 231 19.45 -5.13 -9.64
C ALA A 231 18.97 -4.75 -8.22
N ASN A 232 18.39 -3.56 -8.04
CA ASN A 232 17.80 -3.14 -6.76
C ASN A 232 16.60 -4.02 -6.39
N ALA A 233 15.65 -4.24 -7.31
CA ALA A 233 14.52 -5.14 -7.07
C ALA A 233 14.98 -6.55 -6.68
N VAL A 234 15.98 -7.10 -7.38
CA VAL A 234 16.54 -8.42 -7.06
C VAL A 234 17.24 -8.42 -5.69
N LYS A 235 18.02 -7.40 -5.36
CA LYS A 235 18.68 -7.25 -4.05
C LYS A 235 17.68 -7.28 -2.89
N PHE A 236 16.53 -6.62 -3.02
CA PHE A 236 15.49 -6.65 -1.98
C PHE A 236 14.89 -8.06 -1.80
N ILE A 237 14.60 -8.75 -2.90
CA ILE A 237 14.11 -10.14 -2.88
C ILE A 237 15.16 -11.08 -2.26
N GLN A 238 16.43 -10.94 -2.64
CA GLN A 238 17.53 -11.72 -2.06
C GLN A 238 17.61 -11.55 -0.54
N THR A 239 17.68 -10.29 -0.08
CA THR A 239 17.85 -9.96 1.33
C THR A 239 16.73 -10.57 2.19
N TRP A 240 15.47 -10.46 1.75
CA TRP A 240 14.31 -10.90 2.53
C TRP A 240 13.97 -12.38 2.41
N PHE A 241 14.22 -13.05 1.27
CA PHE A 241 13.72 -14.42 1.03
C PHE A 241 14.80 -15.49 0.86
N ILE A 242 16.05 -15.13 0.59
CA ILE A 242 17.08 -16.06 0.08
C ILE A 242 18.38 -16.03 0.90
N ASP A 243 18.87 -14.83 1.26
CA ASP A 243 20.17 -14.67 1.88
C ASP A 243 20.19 -15.23 3.31
N ASN A 244 21.06 -16.22 3.58
CA ASN A 244 21.05 -17.03 4.81
C ASN A 244 21.21 -16.20 6.12
N SER A 245 21.73 -14.97 6.05
CA SER A 245 21.85 -14.07 7.19
C SER A 245 20.59 -13.27 7.51
N THR A 246 19.65 -13.17 6.58
CA THR A 246 18.58 -12.14 6.58
C THR A 246 17.20 -12.66 6.11
N PHE A 247 17.12 -13.89 5.60
CA PHE A 247 15.88 -14.45 5.06
C PHE A 247 14.76 -14.56 6.11
N MET A 248 13.52 -14.52 5.65
CA MET A 248 12.32 -14.78 6.43
C MET A 248 11.96 -16.27 6.39
N ASN A 249 11.65 -16.87 7.55
CA ASN A 249 11.02 -18.18 7.64
C ASN A 249 9.65 -18.14 6.93
N PRO A 250 9.30 -19.12 6.07
CA PRO A 250 8.13 -19.07 5.19
C PRO A 250 6.80 -19.36 5.90
N GLU A 251 6.50 -18.60 6.95
CA GLU A 251 5.30 -18.69 7.78
C GLU A 251 5.00 -17.39 8.54
N LEU A 252 3.79 -17.27 9.10
CA LEU A 252 3.33 -16.11 9.88
C LEU A 252 2.83 -16.50 11.26
N THR A 253 3.53 -17.42 11.92
CA THR A 253 3.19 -17.93 13.27
C THR A 253 3.20 -16.84 14.35
N TYR A 254 3.87 -15.72 14.12
CA TYR A 254 3.98 -14.57 15.04
C TYR A 254 3.51 -13.23 14.44
N ALA A 255 2.69 -13.26 13.38
CA ALA A 255 2.09 -12.04 12.81
C ALA A 255 0.86 -11.57 13.59
N GLN A 256 0.76 -10.25 13.79
CA GLN A 256 -0.24 -9.57 14.63
C GLN A 256 -0.47 -10.29 15.97
N MET A 257 0.59 -10.48 16.74
CA MET A 257 0.48 -10.95 18.13
C MET A 257 -0.31 -9.94 18.97
N GLU A 258 -1.31 -10.43 19.70
CA GLU A 258 -1.82 -9.73 20.88
C GLU A 258 -0.81 -9.93 22.02
N LEU A 259 -0.50 -8.88 22.78
CA LEU A 259 0.51 -8.92 23.83
C LEU A 259 -0.08 -9.29 25.21
N GLY A 260 0.75 -9.25 26.25
CA GLY A 260 0.36 -9.60 27.62
C GLY A 260 0.67 -11.06 27.99
N PRO A 261 0.08 -11.56 29.09
CA PRO A 261 0.55 -12.79 29.76
C PRO A 261 0.34 -14.08 28.94
N THR A 262 -0.57 -14.07 27.97
CA THR A 262 -0.85 -15.20 27.06
C THR A 262 -0.40 -14.93 25.62
N GLY A 263 0.17 -13.75 25.34
CA GLY A 263 0.51 -13.26 23.99
C GLY A 263 1.76 -13.91 23.39
N GLN A 264 1.69 -15.20 23.08
CA GLN A 264 2.84 -16.01 22.63
C GLN A 264 2.75 -16.49 21.17
N LEU A 265 1.64 -16.22 20.47
CA LEU A 265 1.42 -16.58 19.07
C LEU A 265 0.70 -15.44 18.33
N GLY A 266 0.86 -15.42 17.01
CA GLY A 266 0.14 -14.52 16.11
C GLY A 266 -1.34 -14.88 15.95
N THR A 267 -2.09 -13.96 15.37
CA THR A 267 -3.54 -14.09 15.12
C THR A 267 -3.81 -14.40 13.64
N PHE A 268 -5.04 -14.82 13.31
CA PHE A 268 -5.41 -15.04 11.90
C PHE A 268 -5.38 -13.73 11.07
N THR A 269 -5.58 -12.57 11.71
CA THR A 269 -5.56 -11.28 11.02
C THR A 269 -4.17 -10.92 10.52
N GLY A 270 -3.10 -11.42 11.15
CA GLY A 270 -1.70 -11.25 10.73
C GLY A 270 -1.36 -11.79 9.35
N VAL A 271 -2.18 -12.69 8.78
CA VAL A 271 -2.00 -13.16 7.39
C VAL A 271 -2.22 -12.03 6.36
N LEU A 272 -2.87 -10.94 6.77
CA LEU A 272 -3.04 -9.71 5.99
C LEU A 272 -1.74 -8.91 5.79
N ASP A 273 -0.72 -9.15 6.62
CA ASP A 273 0.55 -8.42 6.56
C ASP A 273 1.28 -8.71 5.24
N LEU A 274 1.31 -9.98 4.80
CA LEU A 274 1.95 -10.38 3.54
C LEU A 274 1.09 -10.16 2.29
N ARG A 275 0.01 -9.36 2.36
CA ARG A 275 -0.81 -9.03 1.16
C ARG A 275 0.04 -8.46 0.02
N GLY A 276 1.09 -7.69 0.34
CA GLY A 276 2.06 -7.13 -0.60
C GLY A 276 2.86 -8.17 -1.40
N MET A 277 2.79 -9.47 -1.07
CA MET A 277 3.37 -10.54 -1.92
C MET A 277 2.87 -10.44 -3.37
N VAL A 278 1.67 -9.91 -3.64
CA VAL A 278 1.16 -9.75 -5.02
C VAL A 278 1.97 -8.72 -5.82
N LYS A 279 2.40 -7.62 -5.18
CA LYS A 279 3.32 -6.62 -5.78
C LYS A 279 4.68 -7.27 -6.11
N ILE A 280 5.21 -8.07 -5.17
CA ILE A 280 6.47 -8.82 -5.35
C ILE A 280 6.38 -9.83 -6.49
N VAL A 281 5.27 -10.58 -6.58
CA VAL A 281 5.00 -11.53 -7.69
C VAL A 281 4.93 -10.79 -9.03
N SER A 282 4.25 -9.64 -9.09
CA SER A 282 4.19 -8.81 -10.31
C SER A 282 5.60 -8.45 -10.78
N GLY A 283 6.46 -7.97 -9.88
CA GLY A 283 7.86 -7.64 -10.19
C GLY A 283 8.71 -8.84 -10.64
N ILE A 284 8.57 -10.00 -9.99
CA ILE A 284 9.27 -11.23 -10.41
C ILE A 284 8.82 -11.68 -11.82
N LEU A 285 7.52 -11.60 -12.13
CA LEU A 285 7.01 -11.93 -13.46
C LEU A 285 7.52 -10.94 -14.53
N MET A 286 7.65 -9.65 -14.20
CA MET A 286 8.30 -8.66 -15.08
C MET A 286 9.78 -8.98 -15.30
N LEU A 287 10.54 -9.30 -14.25
CA LEU A 287 11.96 -9.69 -14.35
C LEU A 287 12.14 -10.94 -15.23
N ARG A 288 11.31 -11.96 -15.04
CA ARG A 288 11.23 -13.17 -15.88
C ARG A 288 10.96 -12.82 -17.35
N GLN A 289 9.94 -12.00 -17.62
CA GLN A 289 9.52 -11.66 -18.98
C GLN A 289 10.52 -10.76 -19.72
N MET A 290 11.16 -9.81 -19.02
CA MET A 290 12.27 -9.01 -19.54
C MET A 290 13.56 -9.82 -19.75
N LYS A 291 13.67 -11.01 -19.14
CA LYS A 291 14.92 -11.80 -19.03
C LYS A 291 16.04 -10.98 -18.38
N ALA A 292 15.69 -10.26 -17.31
CA ALA A 292 16.60 -9.37 -16.59
C ALA A 292 17.84 -10.13 -16.10
N SER A 293 19.04 -9.67 -16.47
CA SER A 293 20.29 -10.41 -16.20
C SER A 293 20.64 -10.54 -14.71
N ALA A 294 20.07 -9.70 -13.85
CA ALA A 294 20.16 -9.84 -12.40
C ALA A 294 19.32 -11.00 -11.85
N TRP A 295 18.23 -11.39 -12.52
CA TRP A 295 17.32 -12.44 -12.06
C TRP A 295 17.72 -13.79 -12.65
N THR A 296 18.65 -14.47 -11.96
CA THR A 296 19.22 -15.75 -12.40
C THR A 296 18.26 -16.92 -12.15
N SER A 297 18.51 -18.05 -12.83
CA SER A 297 17.81 -19.32 -12.59
C SER A 297 17.83 -19.76 -11.13
N ASP A 298 18.92 -19.47 -10.43
CA ASP A 298 19.17 -20.00 -9.10
C ASP A 298 18.41 -19.19 -8.04
N LEU A 299 18.30 -17.87 -8.25
CA LEU A 299 17.42 -16.99 -7.48
C LEU A 299 15.94 -17.30 -7.74
N ASP A 300 15.55 -17.57 -8.98
CA ASP A 300 14.18 -17.98 -9.32
C ASP A 300 13.81 -19.30 -8.64
N ASN A 301 14.68 -20.31 -8.74
CA ASN A 301 14.52 -21.61 -8.07
C ASN A 301 14.44 -21.47 -6.54
N ALA A 302 15.28 -20.63 -5.93
CA ALA A 302 15.26 -20.37 -4.49
C ALA A 302 13.96 -19.68 -4.06
N MET A 303 13.51 -18.66 -4.79
CA MET A 303 12.26 -17.95 -4.50
C MET A 303 11.02 -18.85 -4.70
N VAL A 304 11.02 -19.70 -5.73
CA VAL A 304 9.98 -20.73 -5.94
C VAL A 304 10.00 -21.78 -4.83
N ALA A 305 11.16 -22.16 -4.30
CA ALA A 305 11.27 -23.07 -3.16
C ALA A 305 10.76 -22.44 -1.86
N TRP A 306 11.04 -21.15 -1.61
CA TRP A 306 10.47 -20.39 -0.50
C TRP A 306 8.93 -20.31 -0.62
N ALA A 307 8.43 -19.90 -1.79
CA ALA A 307 7.01 -19.75 -2.04
C ALA A 307 6.24 -21.07 -1.90
N LYS A 308 6.79 -22.22 -2.32
CA LYS A 308 6.17 -23.54 -2.11
C LYS A 308 6.02 -23.90 -0.63
N LYS A 309 6.98 -23.54 0.22
CA LYS A 309 6.85 -23.70 1.68
C LYS A 309 5.75 -22.79 2.24
N TYR A 310 5.72 -21.52 1.84
CA TYR A 310 4.72 -20.57 2.35
C TYR A 310 3.28 -20.88 1.87
N ILE A 311 3.10 -21.34 0.63
CA ILE A 311 1.82 -21.89 0.14
C ILE A 311 1.37 -23.07 1.00
N THR A 312 2.29 -23.97 1.37
CA THR A 312 2.00 -25.11 2.25
C THR A 312 1.56 -24.61 3.63
N TRP A 313 2.25 -23.63 4.22
CA TRP A 313 1.81 -23.02 5.48
C TRP A 313 0.42 -22.39 5.37
N LEU A 314 0.17 -21.55 4.35
CA LEU A 314 -1.12 -20.91 4.09
C LEU A 314 -2.27 -21.93 3.99
N GLN A 315 -2.05 -23.05 3.30
CA GLN A 315 -3.06 -24.08 3.09
C GLN A 315 -3.25 -25.02 4.31
N THR A 316 -2.31 -25.09 5.25
CA THR A 316 -2.34 -26.06 6.36
C THR A 316 -2.50 -25.45 7.76
N ALA A 317 -1.96 -24.27 8.03
CA ALA A 317 -1.93 -23.67 9.36
C ALA A 317 -3.33 -23.28 9.86
N SER A 318 -3.54 -23.36 11.17
CA SER A 318 -4.84 -23.06 11.80
C SER A 318 -5.21 -21.57 11.71
N THR A 319 -4.24 -20.67 11.84
CA THR A 319 -4.41 -19.22 11.62
C THR A 319 -4.70 -18.90 10.16
N ALA A 320 -3.94 -19.47 9.22
CA ALA A 320 -4.17 -19.27 7.79
C ALA A 320 -5.54 -19.79 7.31
N LYS A 321 -6.00 -20.94 7.83
CA LYS A 321 -7.36 -21.45 7.57
C LYS A 321 -8.47 -20.56 8.13
N GLN A 322 -8.24 -19.87 9.25
CA GLN A 322 -9.16 -18.86 9.76
C GLN A 322 -9.19 -17.62 8.86
N ALA A 323 -8.04 -17.15 8.37
CA ALA A 323 -7.97 -16.06 7.40
C ALA A 323 -8.69 -16.42 6.08
N ALA A 324 -8.51 -17.64 5.58
CA ALA A 324 -9.20 -18.17 4.40
C ALA A 324 -10.73 -18.25 4.55
N ALA A 325 -11.21 -18.43 5.78
CA ALA A 325 -12.63 -18.50 6.12
C ALA A 325 -13.24 -17.15 6.53
N ALA A 326 -12.43 -16.09 6.69
CA ALA A 326 -12.91 -14.78 7.08
C ALA A 326 -13.79 -14.18 5.97
N THR A 327 -15.00 -13.74 6.33
CA THR A 327 -16.00 -13.27 5.36
C THR A 327 -15.81 -11.80 4.92
N ASN A 328 -14.95 -11.05 5.62
CA ASN A 328 -14.59 -9.67 5.32
C ASN A 328 -13.28 -9.59 4.51
N ASN A 329 -12.71 -8.40 4.40
CA ASN A 329 -11.46 -8.10 3.68
C ASN A 329 -10.28 -9.07 3.95
N HIS A 330 -10.17 -9.70 5.13
CA HIS A 330 -9.08 -10.67 5.40
C HIS A 330 -9.11 -11.87 4.45
N GLY A 331 -10.30 -12.41 4.14
CA GLY A 331 -10.44 -13.51 3.20
C GLY A 331 -10.20 -13.09 1.75
N THR A 332 -10.56 -11.85 1.40
CA THR A 332 -10.25 -11.23 0.10
C THR A 332 -8.75 -11.17 -0.14
N PHE A 333 -7.99 -10.66 0.84
CA PHE A 333 -6.53 -10.56 0.74
C PHE A 333 -5.84 -11.92 0.84
N TYR A 334 -6.34 -12.87 1.64
CA TYR A 334 -5.86 -14.26 1.63
C TYR A 334 -5.96 -14.87 0.22
N ALA A 335 -7.12 -14.73 -0.44
CA ALA A 335 -7.35 -15.30 -1.76
C ALA A 335 -6.43 -14.70 -2.84
N GLY A 336 -6.26 -13.37 -2.85
CA GLY A 336 -5.34 -12.70 -3.76
C GLY A 336 -3.88 -13.12 -3.51
N GLN A 337 -3.44 -13.16 -2.25
CA GLN A 337 -2.09 -13.54 -1.86
C GLN A 337 -1.74 -14.98 -2.27
N LEU A 338 -2.61 -15.94 -1.97
CA LEU A 338 -2.42 -17.34 -2.36
C LEU A 338 -2.45 -17.52 -3.88
N THR A 339 -3.36 -16.85 -4.60
CA THR A 339 -3.43 -16.90 -6.06
C THR A 339 -2.13 -16.42 -6.71
N ALA A 340 -1.58 -15.30 -6.24
CA ALA A 340 -0.30 -14.77 -6.76
C ALA A 340 0.88 -15.71 -6.47
N LEU A 341 0.95 -16.30 -5.27
CA LEU A 341 1.98 -17.28 -4.93
C LEU A 341 1.89 -18.55 -5.81
N GLN A 342 0.67 -19.02 -6.11
CA GLN A 342 0.46 -20.15 -7.02
C GLN A 342 0.95 -19.83 -8.45
N ILE A 343 0.68 -18.63 -8.97
CA ILE A 343 1.23 -18.15 -10.25
C ILE A 343 2.77 -18.14 -10.23
N LEU A 344 3.38 -17.60 -9.16
CA LEU A 344 4.84 -17.53 -9.01
C LEU A 344 5.52 -18.90 -9.14
N VAL A 345 4.91 -19.95 -8.59
CA VAL A 345 5.43 -21.33 -8.60
C VAL A 345 5.00 -22.15 -9.82
N GLY A 346 4.23 -21.56 -10.74
CA GLY A 346 3.73 -22.20 -11.98
C GLY A 346 2.41 -22.98 -11.84
N ASP A 347 1.76 -22.94 -10.67
CA ASP A 347 0.47 -23.58 -10.40
C ASP A 347 -0.71 -22.72 -10.90
N ASN A 348 -0.77 -22.48 -12.20
CA ASN A 348 -1.86 -21.70 -12.80
C ASN A 348 -3.24 -22.38 -12.65
N SER A 349 -3.28 -23.71 -12.49
CA SER A 349 -4.53 -24.45 -12.27
C SER A 349 -5.06 -24.22 -10.85
N GLY A 350 -4.20 -24.33 -9.83
CA GLY A 350 -4.56 -24.02 -8.46
C GLY A 350 -4.82 -22.53 -8.24
N ALA A 351 -4.09 -21.63 -8.90
CA ALA A 351 -4.37 -20.19 -8.87
C ALA A 351 -5.79 -19.87 -9.40
N ASN A 352 -6.16 -20.45 -10.55
CA ASN A 352 -7.51 -20.33 -11.11
C ASN A 352 -8.58 -20.88 -10.14
N ALA A 353 -8.33 -22.05 -9.55
CA ALA A 353 -9.21 -22.65 -8.56
C ALA A 353 -9.37 -21.82 -7.27
N THR A 354 -8.28 -21.26 -6.72
CA THR A 354 -8.30 -20.39 -5.54
C THR A 354 -9.12 -19.13 -5.80
N ALA A 355 -8.83 -18.40 -6.88
CA ALA A 355 -9.54 -17.17 -7.18
C ALA A 355 -11.03 -17.42 -7.52
N ARG A 356 -11.35 -18.46 -8.29
CA ARG A 356 -12.75 -18.86 -8.53
C ARG A 356 -13.44 -19.33 -7.24
N GLY A 357 -12.72 -19.99 -6.33
CA GLY A 357 -13.22 -20.38 -5.01
C GLY A 357 -13.59 -19.18 -4.13
N TYR A 358 -12.83 -18.09 -4.22
CA TYR A 358 -13.17 -16.81 -3.57
C TYR A 358 -14.43 -16.16 -4.17
N PHE A 359 -14.47 -15.97 -5.50
CA PHE A 359 -15.61 -15.34 -6.18
C PHE A 359 -16.90 -16.18 -6.12
N GLY A 360 -16.78 -17.51 -6.08
CA GLY A 360 -17.89 -18.44 -5.82
C GLY A 360 -18.20 -18.68 -4.34
N GLY A 361 -17.37 -18.16 -3.43
CA GLY A 361 -17.41 -18.39 -1.98
C GLY A 361 -17.77 -17.13 -1.21
N ILE A 362 -16.84 -16.63 -0.39
CA ILE A 362 -17.08 -15.52 0.56
C ILE A 362 -17.48 -14.19 -0.10
N PHE A 363 -17.08 -13.95 -1.35
CA PHE A 363 -17.48 -12.76 -2.13
C PHE A 363 -19.00 -12.55 -2.17
N ASN A 364 -19.77 -13.65 -2.16
CA ASN A 364 -21.24 -13.65 -2.10
C ASN A 364 -21.83 -12.99 -0.84
N GLY A 365 -21.04 -12.75 0.21
CA GLY A 365 -21.45 -12.05 1.42
C GLY A 365 -20.95 -10.60 1.53
N GLN A 366 -20.06 -10.16 0.64
CA GLN A 366 -19.29 -8.93 0.84
C GLN A 366 -19.92 -7.68 0.24
N ILE A 367 -20.68 -7.78 -0.85
CA ILE A 367 -21.35 -6.63 -1.49
C ILE A 367 -22.87 -6.81 -1.42
N ALA A 368 -23.57 -5.80 -0.90
CA ALA A 368 -25.03 -5.74 -0.83
C ALA A 368 -25.65 -5.18 -2.13
N ALA A 369 -26.97 -5.32 -2.28
CA ALA A 369 -27.68 -4.94 -3.52
C ALA A 369 -27.57 -3.44 -3.91
N ASN A 370 -27.25 -2.57 -2.96
CA ASN A 370 -27.00 -1.13 -3.20
C ASN A 370 -25.53 -0.81 -3.54
N GLY A 371 -24.60 -1.76 -3.36
CA GLY A 371 -23.15 -1.56 -3.46
C GLY A 371 -22.43 -1.40 -2.11
N ASP A 372 -23.15 -1.29 -0.98
CA ASP A 372 -22.50 -1.21 0.33
C ASP A 372 -21.85 -2.56 0.71
N GLN A 373 -20.88 -2.50 1.63
CA GLN A 373 -20.11 -3.66 2.10
C GLN A 373 -20.36 -3.85 3.61
N PRO A 374 -21.35 -4.66 4.03
CA PRO A 374 -21.89 -4.57 5.40
C PRO A 374 -20.89 -4.87 6.54
N LEU A 375 -19.89 -5.72 6.29
CA LEU A 375 -18.85 -6.07 7.27
C LEU A 375 -17.75 -4.99 7.39
N GLU A 376 -17.61 -4.14 6.38
CA GLU A 376 -16.67 -3.01 6.37
C GLU A 376 -17.37 -1.72 6.84
N ALA A 377 -18.67 -1.60 6.56
CA ALA A 377 -19.53 -0.49 6.96
C ALA A 377 -19.76 -0.36 8.48
N THR A 378 -19.49 -1.42 9.25
CA THR A 378 -19.66 -1.49 10.71
C THR A 378 -18.39 -1.19 11.51
N ARG A 379 -17.27 -0.96 10.81
CA ARG A 379 -15.96 -0.64 11.39
C ARG A 379 -15.89 0.83 11.82
N THR A 380 -14.89 1.17 12.63
CA THR A 380 -14.67 2.55 13.09
C THR A 380 -14.13 3.49 12.00
N ARG A 381 -13.37 2.97 11.02
CA ARG A 381 -13.04 3.64 9.75
C ARG A 381 -13.77 2.98 8.56
N PRO A 382 -15.07 3.25 8.35
CA PRO A 382 -15.88 2.55 7.36
C PRO A 382 -15.75 3.08 5.91
N TYR A 383 -15.10 4.22 5.66
CA TYR A 383 -14.65 4.59 4.30
C TYR A 383 -13.41 3.75 3.94
N HIS A 384 -12.41 3.75 4.84
CA HIS A 384 -11.17 2.98 4.70
C HIS A 384 -11.41 1.51 4.38
N TYR A 385 -12.17 0.81 5.23
CA TYR A 385 -12.35 -0.63 5.03
C TYR A 385 -13.12 -0.99 3.76
N ARG A 386 -13.95 -0.07 3.23
CA ARG A 386 -14.59 -0.25 1.91
C ARG A 386 -13.57 -0.12 0.76
N ASN A 387 -12.72 0.91 0.78
CA ASN A 387 -11.65 1.09 -0.21
C ASN A 387 -10.63 -0.05 -0.18
N PHE A 388 -10.23 -0.44 1.03
CA PHE A 388 -9.27 -1.50 1.30
C PHE A 388 -9.76 -2.84 0.76
N ASN A 389 -11.02 -3.22 1.02
CA ASN A 389 -11.59 -4.46 0.50
C ASN A 389 -11.74 -4.42 -1.04
N ILE A 390 -12.15 -3.29 -1.63
CA ILE A 390 -12.25 -3.13 -3.09
C ILE A 390 -10.88 -3.32 -3.76
N ALA A 391 -9.80 -2.75 -3.21
CA ALA A 391 -8.45 -2.96 -3.75
C ALA A 391 -8.05 -4.45 -3.74
N GLY A 392 -8.45 -5.19 -2.70
CA GLY A 392 -8.35 -6.64 -2.64
C GLY A 392 -9.17 -7.36 -3.72
N MET A 393 -10.43 -6.94 -3.95
CA MET A 393 -11.31 -7.50 -4.99
C MET A 393 -10.75 -7.25 -6.40
N VAL A 394 -10.31 -6.02 -6.68
CA VAL A 394 -9.64 -5.59 -7.91
C VAL A 394 -8.40 -6.45 -8.17
N THR A 395 -7.56 -6.62 -7.13
CA THR A 395 -6.36 -7.46 -7.21
C THR A 395 -6.71 -8.93 -7.53
N ALA A 396 -7.70 -9.51 -6.84
CA ALA A 396 -8.15 -10.88 -7.10
C ALA A 396 -8.77 -11.06 -8.51
N ALA A 397 -9.49 -10.04 -9.01
CA ALA A 397 -10.05 -10.05 -10.36
C ALA A 397 -8.98 -9.94 -11.45
N ARG A 398 -7.99 -9.04 -11.29
CA ARG A 398 -6.81 -8.97 -12.19
C ARG A 398 -6.03 -10.30 -12.20
N LEU A 399 -5.78 -10.90 -11.04
CA LEU A 399 -5.09 -12.19 -10.91
C LEU A 399 -5.84 -13.33 -11.61
N LEU A 400 -7.17 -13.44 -11.43
CA LEU A 400 -7.97 -14.44 -12.15
C LEU A 400 -7.98 -14.16 -13.67
N LYS A 401 -8.00 -12.90 -14.09
CA LYS A 401 -7.95 -12.54 -15.52
C LYS A 401 -6.60 -12.86 -16.16
N TYR A 402 -5.51 -12.83 -15.40
CA TYR A 402 -4.17 -13.23 -15.85
C TYR A 402 -4.05 -14.74 -16.10
N VAL A 403 -4.51 -15.58 -15.15
CA VAL A 403 -4.50 -17.06 -15.33
C VAL A 403 -5.63 -17.58 -16.21
N ASP A 404 -6.65 -16.76 -16.44
CA ASP A 404 -7.80 -17.08 -17.28
C ASP A 404 -8.26 -15.85 -18.09
N PRO A 405 -7.61 -15.58 -19.24
CA PRO A 405 -8.00 -14.48 -20.12
C PRO A 405 -9.45 -14.60 -20.65
N SER A 406 -10.07 -15.78 -20.59
CA SER A 406 -11.49 -15.96 -20.94
C SER A 406 -12.45 -15.53 -19.82
N SER A 407 -11.97 -15.41 -18.59
CA SER A 407 -12.78 -15.15 -17.40
C SER A 407 -13.57 -13.84 -17.50
N ASN A 408 -14.84 -13.92 -17.11
CA ASN A 408 -15.79 -12.82 -16.98
C ASN A 408 -15.88 -12.28 -15.54
N VAL A 409 -14.86 -12.50 -14.70
CA VAL A 409 -14.83 -12.17 -13.26
C VAL A 409 -15.29 -10.75 -12.90
N TRP A 410 -15.00 -9.76 -13.74
CA TRP A 410 -15.47 -8.38 -13.53
C TRP A 410 -17.01 -8.25 -13.54
N ASN A 411 -17.71 -9.18 -14.20
CA ASN A 411 -19.17 -9.25 -14.20
C ASN A 411 -19.73 -10.20 -13.12
N SER A 412 -18.88 -10.77 -12.26
CA SER A 412 -19.33 -11.53 -11.08
C SER A 412 -20.07 -10.59 -10.12
N SER A 413 -21.31 -10.95 -9.81
CA SER A 413 -22.06 -10.36 -8.70
C SER A 413 -21.83 -11.15 -7.41
N SER A 414 -21.90 -10.46 -6.28
CA SER A 414 -22.23 -11.06 -4.98
C SER A 414 -23.63 -11.70 -5.03
N LYS A 415 -24.13 -12.27 -3.91
CA LYS A 415 -25.42 -12.97 -3.83
C LYS A 415 -26.63 -12.13 -4.29
N ALA A 416 -26.52 -10.80 -4.25
CA ALA A 416 -27.48 -9.90 -4.86
C ALA A 416 -27.13 -9.65 -6.35
N PRO A 417 -28.01 -9.96 -7.31
CA PRO A 417 -27.75 -9.68 -8.73
C PRO A 417 -27.41 -8.21 -8.99
N GLY A 418 -26.29 -7.95 -9.67
CA GLY A 418 -25.79 -6.59 -9.94
C GLY A 418 -24.89 -6.00 -8.85
N ALA A 419 -24.68 -6.68 -7.72
CA ALA A 419 -23.71 -6.27 -6.70
C ALA A 419 -22.28 -6.68 -7.11
N THR A 420 -21.74 -6.00 -8.12
CA THR A 420 -20.39 -6.18 -8.68
C THR A 420 -19.35 -5.30 -7.97
N ILE A 421 -18.06 -5.47 -8.29
CA ILE A 421 -16.97 -4.62 -7.77
C ILE A 421 -17.17 -3.15 -8.23
N GLN A 422 -17.57 -2.93 -9.48
CA GLN A 422 -18.01 -1.60 -9.96
C GLN A 422 -19.09 -1.02 -9.07
N LYS A 423 -20.10 -1.81 -8.71
CA LYS A 423 -21.22 -1.33 -7.89
C LYS A 423 -20.78 -0.94 -6.47
N ALA A 424 -19.70 -1.53 -5.94
CA ALA A 424 -19.10 -1.11 -4.69
C ALA A 424 -18.35 0.24 -4.81
N VAL A 425 -17.60 0.48 -5.90
CA VAL A 425 -16.98 1.80 -6.14
C VAL A 425 -18.03 2.88 -6.35
N ASP A 426 -19.07 2.63 -7.16
CA ASP A 426 -20.21 3.53 -7.33
C ASP A 426 -20.83 3.95 -5.99
N PHE A 427 -20.90 3.02 -5.03
CA PHE A 427 -21.42 3.29 -3.70
C PHE A 427 -20.45 4.16 -2.89
N VAL A 428 -19.15 3.83 -2.82
CA VAL A 428 -18.17 4.59 -2.03
C VAL A 428 -18.00 6.03 -2.55
N MET A 429 -18.15 6.26 -3.86
CA MET A 429 -18.21 7.60 -4.45
C MET A 429 -19.35 8.49 -3.92
N THR A 430 -20.37 7.90 -3.27
CA THR A 430 -21.47 8.63 -2.61
C THR A 430 -21.33 8.74 -1.09
N VAL A 431 -20.34 8.08 -0.49
CA VAL A 431 -20.08 8.11 0.97
C VAL A 431 -19.26 9.34 1.32
N ASN A 432 -19.64 10.03 2.39
CA ASN A 432 -18.84 11.13 2.96
C ASN A 432 -17.72 10.57 3.87
N PRO A 433 -16.43 10.74 3.55
CA PRO A 433 -15.30 10.25 4.35
C PRO A 433 -15.04 11.02 5.65
N ALA A 434 -15.79 12.09 5.97
CA ALA A 434 -15.58 12.92 7.17
C ALA A 434 -15.76 12.20 8.52
N LYS A 435 -16.07 10.89 8.54
CA LYS A 435 -16.05 10.05 9.74
C LYS A 435 -14.69 9.36 9.99
N ASP A 436 -13.90 9.20 8.94
CA ASP A 436 -12.65 8.43 8.95
C ASP A 436 -11.42 9.34 9.15
N ALA A 437 -11.55 10.64 8.90
CA ALA A 437 -10.49 11.62 9.06
C ALA A 437 -10.30 12.07 10.52
N ASP A 438 -9.18 11.70 11.14
CA ASP A 438 -8.74 12.26 12.42
C ASP A 438 -7.92 13.55 12.18
N PRO A 439 -8.37 14.73 12.67
CA PRO A 439 -7.65 16.00 12.53
C PRO A 439 -6.22 16.03 13.10
N GLY A 440 -5.80 15.03 13.87
CA GLY A 440 -4.46 14.89 14.42
C GLY A 440 -3.47 14.09 13.57
N ASP A 441 -3.96 13.23 12.66
CA ASP A 441 -3.15 12.16 12.05
C ASP A 441 -3.24 12.12 10.50
N GLU A 442 -4.44 12.28 9.94
CA GLU A 442 -4.68 12.13 8.49
C GLU A 442 -5.62 13.23 7.96
N SER A 443 -5.26 13.91 6.86
CA SER A 443 -6.11 14.99 6.35
C SER A 443 -7.30 14.42 5.57
N TYR A 444 -8.40 15.20 5.52
CA TYR A 444 -9.57 14.84 4.72
C TYR A 444 -9.25 14.57 3.25
N ALA A 445 -8.20 15.18 2.69
CA ALA A 445 -7.79 14.92 1.31
C ALA A 445 -7.13 13.53 1.15
N ASP A 446 -6.33 13.12 2.14
CA ASP A 446 -5.63 11.83 2.13
C ASP A 446 -6.63 10.67 2.25
N VAL A 447 -7.60 10.81 3.17
CA VAL A 447 -8.71 9.83 3.32
C VAL A 447 -9.54 9.72 2.03
N VAL A 448 -9.82 10.84 1.34
CA VAL A 448 -10.52 10.80 0.04
C VAL A 448 -9.67 10.07 -1.02
N ALA A 449 -8.33 10.18 -0.97
CA ALA A 449 -7.44 9.61 -1.98
C ALA A 449 -7.41 8.07 -2.03
N GLU A 450 -7.79 7.40 -0.93
CA GLU A 450 -7.96 5.94 -0.86
C GLU A 450 -8.85 5.35 -1.97
N ILE A 451 -9.79 6.13 -2.51
CA ILE A 451 -10.70 5.67 -3.58
C ILE A 451 -10.10 5.81 -4.99
N TYR A 452 -9.06 6.64 -5.19
CA TYR A 452 -8.60 6.99 -6.55
C TYR A 452 -8.08 5.79 -7.37
N PRO A 453 -7.25 4.87 -6.83
CA PRO A 453 -6.84 3.66 -7.56
C PRO A 453 -8.05 2.75 -7.86
N ASN A 454 -9.02 2.68 -6.95
CA ASN A 454 -10.24 1.88 -7.13
C ASN A 454 -11.12 2.45 -8.27
N ILE A 455 -11.29 3.77 -8.34
CA ILE A 455 -11.96 4.44 -9.47
C ILE A 455 -11.21 4.16 -10.78
N ALA A 456 -9.88 4.25 -10.76
CA ALA A 456 -9.05 4.03 -11.95
C ALA A 456 -9.19 2.61 -12.49
N ALA A 457 -9.11 1.60 -11.61
CA ALA A 457 -9.27 0.19 -11.96
C ALA A 457 -10.67 -0.15 -12.51
N ILE A 458 -11.71 0.50 -12.00
CA ILE A 458 -13.07 0.35 -12.55
C ILE A 458 -13.19 1.05 -13.91
N ALA A 459 -12.82 2.32 -14.03
CA ALA A 459 -12.99 3.06 -15.28
C ALA A 459 -12.12 2.52 -16.43
N SER A 460 -10.95 1.93 -16.14
CA SER A 460 -10.14 1.20 -17.14
C SER A 460 -10.72 -0.17 -17.54
N THR A 461 -11.51 -0.80 -16.66
CA THR A 461 -12.13 -2.12 -16.91
C THR A 461 -13.49 -2.02 -17.62
N TYR A 462 -14.36 -1.10 -17.19
CA TYR A 462 -15.75 -0.98 -17.67
C TYR A 462 -15.97 0.26 -18.56
N GLY A 463 -14.98 1.16 -18.66
CA GLY A 463 -15.12 2.47 -19.29
C GLY A 463 -15.84 3.49 -18.40
N ASP A 464 -15.87 4.75 -18.85
CA ASP A 464 -16.59 5.84 -18.18
C ASP A 464 -17.60 6.52 -19.13
N PRO A 465 -18.73 5.86 -19.46
CA PRO A 465 -19.70 6.34 -20.46
C PRO A 465 -20.48 7.60 -20.03
N THR A 466 -20.44 7.95 -18.73
CA THR A 466 -21.08 9.14 -18.17
C THR A 466 -20.08 10.21 -17.73
N GLY A 467 -18.77 9.97 -17.89
CA GLY A 467 -17.71 10.81 -17.35
C GLY A 467 -17.70 10.87 -15.81
N SER A 468 -18.39 9.98 -15.10
CA SER A 468 -18.57 10.05 -13.66
C SER A 468 -17.29 9.74 -12.88
N TYR A 469 -16.48 8.81 -13.37
CA TYR A 469 -15.22 8.41 -12.75
C TYR A 469 -14.13 9.48 -12.98
N VAL A 470 -13.96 9.93 -14.22
CA VAL A 470 -13.00 10.98 -14.58
C VAL A 470 -13.38 12.32 -13.95
N ASN A 471 -14.66 12.69 -13.93
CA ASN A 471 -15.08 13.92 -13.23
C ASN A 471 -14.87 13.84 -11.71
N PHE A 472 -14.96 12.67 -11.07
CA PHE A 472 -14.64 12.55 -9.64
C PHE A 472 -13.15 12.81 -9.40
N LEU A 473 -12.28 12.18 -10.19
CA LEU A 473 -10.82 12.38 -10.10
C LEU A 473 -10.43 13.83 -10.39
N VAL A 474 -10.99 14.46 -11.43
CA VAL A 474 -10.74 15.88 -11.77
C VAL A 474 -11.24 16.83 -10.68
N ASN A 475 -12.46 16.63 -10.15
CA ASN A 475 -13.05 17.52 -9.15
C ASN A 475 -12.39 17.40 -7.76
N SER A 476 -11.58 16.37 -7.52
CA SER A 476 -10.78 16.26 -6.29
C SER A 476 -9.68 17.32 -6.17
N GLY A 477 -9.17 17.82 -7.30
CA GLY A 477 -7.97 18.66 -7.36
C GLY A 477 -6.64 17.91 -7.19
N PHE A 478 -6.67 16.58 -7.00
CA PHE A 478 -5.47 15.73 -6.98
C PHE A 478 -4.93 15.52 -8.41
N PRO A 479 -3.61 15.60 -8.65
CA PRO A 479 -2.99 15.36 -9.95
C PRO A 479 -2.90 13.84 -10.24
N TYR A 480 -4.08 13.22 -10.43
CA TYR A 480 -4.21 11.77 -10.59
C TYR A 480 -3.51 11.21 -11.83
N THR A 481 -3.32 12.02 -12.88
CA THR A 481 -2.56 11.63 -14.08
C THR A 481 -1.07 11.44 -13.82
N ASP A 482 -0.61 12.01 -12.72
CA ASP A 482 0.80 12.03 -12.32
C ASP A 482 1.06 11.01 -11.19
N ASP A 483 0.04 10.27 -10.75
CA ASP A 483 0.14 9.24 -9.71
C ASP A 483 0.43 7.85 -10.29
N ALA A 484 1.06 6.97 -9.51
CA ALA A 484 1.60 5.70 -10.00
C ALA A 484 0.52 4.77 -10.60
N PHE A 485 -0.67 4.68 -9.99
CA PHE A 485 -1.75 3.82 -10.48
C PHE A 485 -2.17 4.15 -11.92
N PHE A 486 -2.06 5.43 -12.32
CA PHE A 486 -2.44 5.88 -13.66
C PHE A 486 -1.56 5.29 -14.77
N LEU A 487 -0.39 4.71 -14.45
CA LEU A 487 0.40 3.98 -15.43
C LEU A 487 -0.28 2.66 -15.86
N TRP A 488 -0.85 1.89 -14.92
CA TRP A 488 -1.37 0.55 -15.20
C TRP A 488 -2.89 0.46 -15.32
N ASP A 489 -3.64 1.36 -14.67
CA ASP A 489 -5.10 1.43 -14.82
C ASP A 489 -5.47 2.26 -16.07
N GLN A 490 -5.22 1.66 -17.24
CA GLN A 490 -5.49 2.23 -18.56
C GLN A 490 -6.27 1.24 -19.45
N PRO A 491 -7.16 1.71 -20.35
CA PRO A 491 -7.39 3.11 -20.70
C PRO A 491 -8.48 3.78 -19.86
N LEU A 492 -8.19 4.93 -19.26
CA LEU A 492 -9.17 5.76 -18.52
C LEU A 492 -10.17 6.54 -19.42
N ALA A 493 -10.51 5.94 -20.57
CA ALA A 493 -11.28 6.47 -21.68
C ALA A 493 -10.67 7.71 -22.40
N SER A 494 -10.83 7.73 -23.73
CA SER A 494 -10.26 8.75 -24.62
C SER A 494 -11.32 9.78 -25.02
N GLY A 495 -11.10 11.08 -24.75
CA GLY A 495 -12.12 12.07 -25.13
C GLY A 495 -11.91 13.56 -24.87
N SER A 496 -10.76 14.02 -24.37
CA SER A 496 -10.51 15.47 -24.19
C SER A 496 -9.11 15.86 -24.65
N SER A 497 -9.05 16.67 -25.70
CA SER A 497 -7.81 17.27 -26.19
C SER A 497 -7.25 18.29 -25.20
N SER A 498 -5.93 18.44 -25.19
CA SER A 498 -5.20 19.52 -24.51
C SER A 498 -5.85 20.89 -24.74
N GLY A 499 -6.52 21.43 -23.72
CA GLY A 499 -7.20 22.71 -23.76
C GLY A 499 -6.77 23.60 -22.60
N SER A 500 -5.98 24.64 -22.89
CA SER A 500 -5.60 25.66 -21.92
C SER A 500 -6.84 26.34 -21.33
N GLY A 501 -6.86 26.52 -20.00
CA GLY A 501 -8.06 26.93 -19.27
C GLY A 501 -8.74 28.22 -19.78
N GLY A 502 -10.05 28.13 -20.00
CA GLY A 502 -10.94 29.27 -20.24
C GLY A 502 -12.19 29.12 -19.39
N ALA A 503 -12.57 30.16 -18.65
CA ALA A 503 -13.66 30.08 -17.68
C ALA A 503 -15.04 29.99 -18.39
N ALA A 504 -15.80 28.94 -18.13
CA ALA A 504 -17.14 28.77 -18.66
C ALA A 504 -18.15 29.64 -17.89
N SER A 505 -18.60 30.74 -18.50
CA SER A 505 -19.73 31.53 -17.99
C SER A 505 -21.06 30.86 -18.33
N SER A 506 -21.97 30.79 -17.35
CA SER A 506 -23.30 30.20 -17.50
C SER A 506 -24.19 30.92 -18.53
N SER A 507 -24.86 30.17 -19.39
CA SER A 507 -26.16 30.56 -19.97
C SER A 507 -27.02 29.32 -20.26
N VAL A 508 -28.34 29.46 -20.11
CA VAL A 508 -29.31 28.36 -20.17
C VAL A 508 -30.55 28.84 -20.94
N TYR A 509 -31.14 27.94 -21.74
CA TYR A 509 -32.38 28.08 -22.53
C TYR A 509 -32.45 29.17 -23.63
N ALA A 510 -32.66 28.70 -24.86
CA ALA A 510 -33.77 29.13 -25.72
C ALA A 510 -34.09 28.03 -26.74
N ALA A 511 -35.36 27.93 -27.18
CA ALA A 511 -35.81 26.98 -28.20
C ALA A 511 -36.36 27.72 -29.43
N PRO A 512 -36.33 27.13 -30.65
CA PRO A 512 -37.02 27.65 -31.82
C PRO A 512 -38.36 26.91 -32.08
N SER A 513 -39.33 27.60 -32.69
CA SER A 513 -40.64 27.04 -33.05
C SER A 513 -41.23 27.66 -34.33
N ALA A 514 -41.97 26.84 -35.10
CA ALA A 514 -42.68 27.18 -36.35
C ALA A 514 -41.76 27.47 -37.57
N THR A 515 -42.18 27.30 -38.84
CA THR A 515 -43.52 27.14 -39.46
C THR A 515 -43.61 25.98 -40.49
N GLY A 516 -44.82 25.62 -40.94
CA GLY A 516 -45.11 24.62 -42.01
C GLY A 516 -45.23 25.23 -43.43
N PRO A 517 -46.06 24.71 -44.39
CA PRO A 517 -47.25 23.84 -44.20
C PRO A 517 -47.64 22.82 -45.33
N ARG A 518 -48.80 22.13 -45.14
CA ARG A 518 -49.72 21.40 -46.09
C ARG A 518 -49.35 19.99 -46.62
N GLY A 519 -50.34 19.07 -46.65
CA GLY A 519 -50.19 17.78 -47.39
C GLY A 519 -51.21 16.61 -47.22
N ALA A 520 -52.53 16.84 -47.31
CA ALA A 520 -53.62 15.87 -47.66
C ALA A 520 -53.82 14.50 -46.94
N ALA A 521 -55.11 14.19 -46.68
CA ALA A 521 -55.70 13.08 -45.92
C ALA A 521 -55.76 11.68 -46.58
N GLY A 522 -56.13 10.66 -45.79
CA GLY A 522 -56.65 9.35 -46.24
C GLY A 522 -57.18 8.47 -45.08
N THR A 523 -58.36 7.84 -45.22
CA THR A 523 -59.04 7.07 -44.15
C THR A 523 -59.86 5.87 -44.67
N ALA A 524 -59.63 4.66 -44.13
CA ALA A 524 -60.47 3.45 -44.25
C ALA A 524 -59.89 2.30 -43.35
N THR A 525 -60.57 1.18 -43.05
CA THR A 525 -61.74 0.96 -42.17
C THR A 525 -61.97 -0.56 -41.98
N GLY A 526 -62.19 -1.05 -40.74
CA GLY A 526 -62.73 -2.39 -40.42
C GLY A 526 -61.76 -3.59 -40.49
N ALA A 527 -62.13 -4.82 -40.07
CA ALA A 527 -63.18 -5.24 -39.12
C ALA A 527 -62.95 -6.69 -38.59
N ALA A 528 -63.47 -6.97 -37.39
CA ALA A 528 -63.33 -8.12 -36.47
C ALA A 528 -63.66 -9.59 -36.94
N VAL A 529 -63.52 -10.53 -35.98
CA VAL A 529 -64.03 -11.95 -35.91
C VAL A 529 -63.16 -13.02 -36.63
N GLY A 530 -62.93 -14.25 -36.13
CA GLY A 530 -63.16 -14.86 -34.80
C GLY A 530 -63.19 -16.42 -34.80
N TYR A 531 -63.01 -17.06 -33.62
CA TYR A 531 -63.21 -18.50 -33.27
C TYR A 531 -62.32 -19.63 -33.87
N GLY A 532 -62.09 -20.71 -33.08
CA GLY A 532 -62.35 -22.09 -33.57
C GLY A 532 -61.32 -23.24 -33.47
N THR A 533 -61.02 -23.77 -32.26
CA THR A 533 -60.82 -25.22 -31.92
C THR A 533 -59.83 -26.17 -32.67
N ALA A 534 -59.44 -27.28 -32.01
CA ALA A 534 -58.49 -28.33 -32.49
C ALA A 534 -59.17 -29.56 -33.14
N PRO A 535 -58.43 -30.59 -33.61
CA PRO A 535 -58.42 -31.85 -32.83
C PRO A 535 -57.17 -32.79 -32.89
N ALA A 536 -56.85 -33.38 -31.72
CA ALA A 536 -56.56 -34.79 -31.36
C ALA A 536 -55.60 -35.76 -32.13
N GLY A 537 -54.85 -36.55 -31.31
CA GLY A 537 -54.20 -37.85 -31.63
C GLY A 537 -52.70 -37.90 -31.26
N GLY A 538 -52.15 -38.74 -30.35
CA GLY A 538 -52.68 -39.85 -29.53
C GLY A 538 -52.16 -41.22 -30.02
N SER A 539 -51.53 -42.13 -29.25
CA SER A 539 -51.17 -42.24 -27.81
C SER A 539 -49.86 -43.11 -27.70
N SER A 540 -49.35 -43.74 -26.62
CA SER A 540 -49.60 -43.97 -25.16
C SER A 540 -48.27 -44.53 -24.54
N GLY A 541 -48.07 -44.80 -23.24
CA GLY A 541 -48.89 -44.65 -22.02
C GLY A 541 -48.14 -45.04 -20.72
N THR A 542 -48.81 -44.81 -19.57
CA THR A 542 -48.93 -45.68 -18.36
C THR A 542 -47.71 -46.38 -17.71
N ALA A 543 -47.52 -46.41 -16.38
CA ALA A 543 -48.24 -45.76 -15.26
C ALA A 543 -47.48 -45.78 -13.91
N ALA A 544 -47.95 -44.92 -12.99
CA ALA A 544 -47.99 -44.89 -11.51
C ALA A 544 -47.47 -46.09 -10.63
N ASN A 545 -47.29 -45.99 -9.30
CA ASN A 545 -47.86 -45.01 -8.33
C ASN A 545 -47.06 -44.83 -7.02
N ALA A 546 -47.51 -43.83 -6.24
CA ALA A 546 -47.18 -43.36 -4.88
C ALA A 546 -46.65 -44.33 -3.79
N GLY A 547 -45.99 -43.73 -2.79
CA GLY A 547 -45.74 -44.30 -1.45
C GLY A 547 -45.18 -43.26 -0.47
N ALA A 548 -46.01 -42.74 0.46
CA ALA A 548 -45.60 -41.78 1.49
C ALA A 548 -45.48 -42.45 2.88
N GLY A 549 -44.62 -41.92 3.75
CA GLY A 549 -44.45 -42.41 5.12
C GLY A 549 -43.72 -41.39 6.00
N SER A 550 -44.18 -41.21 7.25
CA SER A 550 -43.79 -40.10 8.12
C SER A 550 -43.65 -40.49 9.60
N ASN A 551 -42.56 -40.08 10.25
CA ASN A 551 -42.39 -39.77 11.69
C ASN A 551 -40.91 -39.32 11.89
N SER A 552 -40.51 -38.40 12.77
CA SER A 552 -40.74 -38.24 14.23
C SER A 552 -40.10 -39.39 15.05
N ASN A 553 -39.51 -39.18 16.24
CA ASN A 553 -39.57 -38.04 17.16
C ASN A 553 -38.30 -37.92 18.05
N SER A 554 -38.11 -36.76 18.70
CA SER A 554 -37.47 -36.50 20.02
C SER A 554 -36.27 -37.31 20.55
N GLY A 555 -35.25 -36.61 21.04
CA GLY A 555 -34.28 -37.15 22.03
C GLY A 555 -33.26 -36.08 22.49
N SER A 556 -33.12 -35.84 23.79
CA SER A 556 -32.28 -34.77 24.37
C SER A 556 -31.41 -35.23 25.54
N ALA A 557 -30.53 -34.32 26.00
CA ALA A 557 -29.79 -34.29 27.28
C ALA A 557 -28.36 -34.88 27.36
N ALA A 558 -27.39 -33.95 27.33
CA ALA A 558 -26.45 -33.61 28.42
C ALA A 558 -25.55 -34.66 29.13
N ALA A 559 -24.28 -34.25 29.25
CA ALA A 559 -23.31 -34.48 30.34
C ALA A 559 -22.68 -35.88 30.55
N GLY A 560 -21.39 -35.87 30.90
CA GLY A 560 -20.60 -37.05 31.29
C GLY A 560 -19.12 -36.82 31.09
N ALA A 561 -18.35 -36.64 32.17
CA ALA A 561 -16.89 -36.52 32.11
C ALA A 561 -16.23 -37.91 32.20
N GLY A 562 -15.07 -38.08 31.55
CA GLY A 562 -14.27 -39.31 31.62
C GLY A 562 -12.81 -39.03 31.29
N ALA A 563 -11.94 -39.02 32.29
CA ALA A 563 -10.50 -38.88 32.12
C ALA A 563 -9.85 -40.26 31.87
N ALA A 564 -8.77 -40.28 31.10
CA ALA A 564 -7.88 -41.43 30.95
C ALA A 564 -6.43 -40.98 31.13
N GLN A 565 -5.71 -41.60 32.07
CA GLN A 565 -4.27 -41.44 32.27
C GLN A 565 -3.52 -42.72 31.87
N GLY A 566 -2.29 -42.56 31.38
CA GLY A 566 -1.27 -43.61 31.39
C GLY A 566 -1.13 -44.46 30.12
N THR A 567 0.03 -45.06 29.84
CA THR A 567 1.35 -44.92 30.50
C THR A 567 2.49 -45.54 29.66
N SER A 568 3.64 -44.86 29.61
CA SER A 568 5.02 -45.42 29.60
C SER A 568 5.55 -46.25 28.40
N ALA A 569 6.87 -46.55 28.44
CA ALA A 569 7.74 -47.23 27.45
C ALA A 569 7.97 -46.44 26.14
N ALA A 570 9.17 -45.93 25.78
CA ALA A 570 10.58 -46.13 26.19
C ALA A 570 11.34 -47.33 25.56
N ASP A 571 12.66 -47.14 25.42
CA ASP A 571 13.70 -48.04 24.87
C ASP A 571 13.71 -48.31 23.34
N SER A 572 14.86 -48.41 22.64
CA SER A 572 16.27 -48.13 23.03
C SER A 572 17.24 -48.00 21.83
N ALA A 573 18.41 -47.37 22.08
CA ALA A 573 19.73 -47.51 21.40
C ALA A 573 19.88 -47.24 19.88
N GLY A 574 21.07 -46.86 19.35
CA GLY A 574 22.35 -46.54 20.02
C GLY A 574 23.55 -46.39 19.05
N SER A 575 24.75 -46.13 19.62
CA SER A 575 26.08 -45.89 18.98
C SER A 575 26.28 -44.56 18.22
N SER A 576 27.35 -43.75 18.31
CA SER A 576 28.58 -43.61 19.14
C SER A 576 29.98 -43.83 18.49
N ALA A 577 30.66 -42.73 18.14
CA ALA A 577 32.12 -42.49 18.17
C ALA A 577 32.32 -40.95 18.04
N GLN A 578 33.08 -40.16 18.81
CA GLN A 578 34.40 -40.22 19.50
C GLN A 578 35.65 -40.01 18.61
N GLY A 579 36.51 -39.08 19.06
CA GLY A 579 37.78 -38.63 18.47
C GLY A 579 37.85 -37.09 18.36
N SER A 580 38.33 -36.34 19.37
CA SER A 580 39.75 -36.01 19.66
C SER A 580 40.44 -35.18 18.56
N GLY A 581 41.08 -34.03 18.82
CA GLY A 581 41.30 -33.32 20.08
C GLY A 581 42.34 -32.17 19.92
N SER A 582 42.78 -31.58 21.05
CA SER A 582 43.69 -30.41 21.13
C SER A 582 43.11 -29.06 20.62
N GLY A 583 43.54 -27.89 21.09
CA GLY A 583 44.43 -27.63 22.23
C GLY A 583 45.14 -26.28 22.13
N GLY A 584 44.68 -25.26 22.85
CA GLY A 584 45.30 -23.93 22.84
C GLY A 584 44.76 -23.03 23.95
N SER A 585 45.54 -22.86 25.02
CA SER A 585 45.25 -21.92 26.11
C SER A 585 46.37 -20.89 26.19
N LEU A 586 46.04 -19.62 26.46
CA LEU A 586 46.83 -18.71 27.29
C LEU A 586 46.14 -17.35 27.47
N GLY A 587 46.01 -16.91 28.74
CA GLY A 587 46.07 -15.51 29.20
C GLY A 587 45.02 -14.48 28.71
N GLY A 588 44.59 -13.52 29.53
CA GLY A 588 44.99 -13.26 30.92
C GLY A 588 44.86 -11.80 31.33
N LEU A 589 43.63 -11.33 31.57
CA LEU A 589 43.23 -10.16 32.37
C LEU A 589 44.20 -8.95 32.48
N SER A 590 43.82 -7.83 31.88
CA SER A 590 44.01 -6.51 32.51
C SER A 590 42.91 -5.54 32.06
N GLY A 591 42.13 -5.01 33.00
CA GLY A 591 41.05 -4.07 32.70
C GLY A 591 41.53 -2.61 32.61
N ALA A 592 40.93 -1.83 31.72
CA ALA A 592 41.02 -0.38 31.70
C ALA A 592 39.66 0.22 31.34
N ALA A 593 39.04 0.97 32.25
CA ALA A 593 37.77 1.63 31.98
C ALA A 593 37.95 2.72 30.93
N ARG A 594 37.05 2.79 29.93
CA ARG A 594 36.90 3.96 29.08
C ARG A 594 35.43 4.39 29.03
N THR A 595 35.25 5.68 29.24
CA THR A 595 33.97 6.40 29.28
C THR A 595 33.19 6.26 27.98
N THR A 596 31.86 6.22 28.10
CA THR A 596 30.94 6.34 26.98
C THR A 596 31.14 7.65 26.22
N ALA A 597 31.40 7.55 24.91
CA ALA A 597 31.46 8.69 24.00
C ALA A 597 30.44 8.48 22.87
N ARG A 598 29.59 9.49 22.62
CA ARG A 598 28.60 9.46 21.54
C ARG A 598 29.30 9.68 20.19
N PRO A 599 28.86 9.03 19.08
CA PRO A 599 29.24 9.46 17.75
C PRO A 599 28.79 10.90 17.50
N SER A 600 29.74 11.79 17.17
CA SER A 600 29.46 13.20 16.86
C SER A 600 29.16 13.40 15.37
N ALA A 601 28.21 14.27 15.06
CA ALA A 601 27.84 14.61 13.68
C ALA A 601 29.05 15.11 12.86
N SER A 602 29.53 14.28 11.93
CA SER A 602 30.75 14.53 11.16
C SER A 602 30.69 14.13 9.68
N LEU A 603 29.55 13.63 9.18
CA LEU A 603 29.35 13.33 7.75
C LEU A 603 28.93 14.56 6.90
N TRP A 604 28.53 15.67 7.53
CA TRP A 604 27.98 16.84 6.82
C TRP A 604 29.03 17.82 6.28
N TRP A 605 30.32 17.62 6.55
CA TRP A 605 31.39 18.54 6.13
C TRP A 605 32.09 18.14 4.83
N THR A 606 32.11 16.86 4.46
CA THR A 606 32.74 16.36 3.24
C THR A 606 32.09 16.91 1.98
N THR A 607 30.75 16.93 1.94
CA THR A 607 29.97 17.44 0.79
C THR A 607 30.18 18.94 0.56
N VAL A 608 30.29 19.72 1.64
CA VAL A 608 30.51 21.18 1.58
C VAL A 608 31.92 21.49 1.07
N LEU A 609 32.93 20.73 1.51
CA LEU A 609 34.32 20.93 1.09
C LEU A 609 34.56 20.51 -0.38
N LEU A 610 33.86 19.48 -0.88
CA LEU A 610 33.93 19.08 -2.29
C LEU A 610 33.43 20.18 -3.24
N PHE A 611 32.33 20.87 -2.89
CA PHE A 611 31.85 22.02 -3.68
C PHE A 611 32.73 23.27 -3.55
N ALA A 612 33.36 23.49 -2.38
CA ALA A 612 34.32 24.58 -2.22
C ALA A 612 35.61 24.37 -3.03
N GLY A 613 36.12 23.13 -3.10
CA GLY A 613 37.35 22.80 -3.83
C GLY A 613 37.24 23.08 -5.34
N LEU A 614 36.13 22.68 -5.97
CA LEU A 614 35.94 22.76 -7.43
C LEU A 614 35.88 24.20 -7.98
N LEU A 615 35.60 25.22 -7.18
CA LEU A 615 35.64 26.62 -7.62
C LEU A 615 37.04 27.26 -7.55
N SER A 616 38.02 26.62 -6.90
CA SER A 616 39.35 27.19 -6.66
C SER A 616 40.40 26.88 -7.74
N TRP A 617 40.04 26.11 -8.78
CA TRP A 617 40.97 25.61 -9.81
C TRP A 617 40.74 26.19 -11.21
N ARG A 618 40.29 27.46 -11.30
CA ARG A 618 40.18 28.23 -12.55
C ARG A 618 40.62 29.70 -12.47
N THR A 619 41.53 30.05 -11.55
CA THR A 619 42.31 31.31 -11.61
C THR A 619 43.72 31.13 -11.06
N LEU A 620 44.59 30.48 -11.85
CA LEU A 620 46.04 30.67 -11.90
C LEU A 620 46.52 30.35 -13.32
#